data_AF-A0A957HP04-F1
#
_entry.id   AF-A0A957HP04-F1
#
_cell.length_a   1.000
_cell.length_b   1.000
_cell.length_c   1.000
_cell.angle_alpha   90.00
_cell.angle_beta   90.00
_cell.angle_gamma   90.00
#
_symmetry.space_group_name_H-M   'P 1'
#
loop_
_entity.id
_entity.type
_entity.pdbx_description
1 polymer ?
#
loop_
_entity_poly.entity_id
_entity_poly.type
_entity_poly.pdbx_seq_one_letter_code
_entity_poly.pdbx_strand_id
1 'polypeptide(L)' 'MKKQNSYRAYLLRCWQEGDANSEPQSWRFSLEGVQDNRRHGFADLQALLAFLQQITQPRNDSDVTGTPS' A
#
# COMPACT_ATOMS: atom_id res chain seq x y z
N MET A 1 0.51 25.19 14.02
CA MET A 1 0.03 24.11 13.12
C MET A 1 0.24 22.77 13.79
N LYS A 2 -0.82 21.96 13.98
CA LYS A 2 -0.67 20.56 14.41
C LYS A 2 -0.07 19.80 13.22
N LYS A 3 1.13 19.25 13.37
CA LYS A 3 1.67 18.28 12.39
C LYS A 3 0.68 17.13 12.35
N GLN A 4 -0.12 17.05 11.30
CA GLN A 4 -1.01 15.93 11.06
C GLN A 4 -0.12 14.74 10.72
N ASN A 5 0.27 13.98 11.75
CA ASN A 5 1.07 12.79 11.56
C ASN A 5 0.21 11.82 10.75
N SER A 6 0.56 11.62 9.47
CA SER A 6 -0.23 10.80 8.55
C SER A 6 -0.08 9.33 8.94
N TYR A 7 -0.87 8.91 9.92
CA TYR A 7 -0.90 7.52 10.40
C TYR A 7 -1.82 6.70 9.50
N ARG A 8 -1.34 5.55 9.03
CA ARG A 8 -2.10 4.58 8.24
C ARG A 8 -1.90 3.20 8.84
N ALA A 9 -2.99 2.45 9.01
CA ALA A 9 -2.97 1.09 9.54
C ALA A 9 -3.68 0.15 8.58
N TYR A 10 -3.08 -1.02 8.36
CA TYR A 10 -3.60 -2.06 7.46
C TYR A 10 -3.47 -3.43 8.12
N LEU A 11 -4.40 -4.32 7.81
CA LEU A 11 -4.26 -5.76 8.00
C LEU A 11 -3.66 -6.37 6.73
N LEU A 12 -2.52 -7.04 6.84
CA LEU A 12 -1.88 -7.79 5.75
C LEU A 12 -2.29 -9.26 5.84
N ARG A 13 -2.74 -9.82 4.71
CA ARG A 13 -2.99 -11.25 4.53
C ARG A 13 -2.09 -11.80 3.45
N CYS A 14 -1.49 -12.96 3.69
CA CYS A 14 -0.66 -13.69 2.74
C CYS A 14 -1.16 -15.14 2.67
N TRP A 15 -1.34 -15.67 1.46
CA TRP A 15 -1.73 -17.06 1.24
C TRP A 15 -1.11 -17.58 -0.05
N GLN A 16 -1.00 -18.90 -0.19
CA GLN A 16 -0.62 -19.53 -1.45
C GLN A 16 -1.89 -19.95 -2.20
N GLU A 17 -1.96 -19.64 -3.48
CA GLU A 17 -2.93 -20.18 -4.42
C GLU A 17 -2.28 -21.30 -5.23
N GLY A 18 -3.01 -22.41 -5.33
CA GLY A 18 -2.56 -23.64 -5.97
C GLY A 18 -2.90 -24.84 -5.09
N ASP A 19 -3.12 -25.99 -5.72
CA ASP A 19 -3.25 -27.24 -4.97
C ASP A 19 -1.89 -27.61 -4.36
N ALA A 20 -1.91 -28.23 -3.18
CA ALA A 20 -0.71 -28.74 -2.51
C ALA A 20 0.14 -29.66 -3.41
N ASN A 21 -0.49 -30.26 -4.42
CA ASN A 21 0.11 -31.22 -5.36
C ASN A 21 0.37 -30.64 -6.77
N SER A 22 0.09 -29.36 -7.00
CA SER A 22 0.24 -28.73 -8.33
C SER A 22 1.17 -27.53 -8.24
N GLU A 23 2.38 -27.71 -8.74
CA GLU A 23 3.35 -26.62 -8.91
C GLU A 23 3.06 -25.82 -10.20
N PRO A 24 3.28 -24.48 -10.19
CA PRO A 24 3.83 -23.69 -9.10
C PRO A 24 2.76 -23.04 -8.19
N GLN A 25 2.94 -23.15 -6.88
CA GLN A 25 2.15 -22.38 -5.91
C GLN A 25 2.49 -20.89 -5.99
N SER A 26 1.47 -20.06 -6.22
CA SER A 26 1.63 -18.62 -6.33
C SER A 26 1.24 -17.95 -5.02
N TRP A 27 2.16 -17.20 -4.42
CA TRP A 27 1.83 -16.35 -3.28
C TRP A 27 0.91 -15.21 -3.70
N ARG A 28 -0.12 -14.97 -2.89
CA ARG A 28 -1.04 -13.84 -3.00
C ARG A 28 -1.04 -13.03 -1.73
N PHE A 29 -1.31 -11.75 -1.91
CA PHE A 29 -1.30 -10.78 -0.83
C PHE A 29 -2.55 -9.91 -0.89
N SER A 30 -3.03 -9.46 0.27
CA SER A 30 -3.99 -8.37 0.33
C SER A 30 -3.75 -7.47 1.52
N LEU A 31 -4.02 -6.18 1.34
CA LEU A 31 -4.09 -5.18 2.39
C LEU A 31 -5.53 -4.73 2.58
N GLU A 32 -5.96 -4.67 3.83
CA GLU A 32 -7.27 -4.17 4.22
C GLU A 32 -7.08 -2.97 5.15
N GLY A 33 -7.56 -1.80 4.75
CA GLY A 33 -7.43 -0.57 5.53
C GLY A 33 -8.29 -0.62 6.79
N VAL A 34 -7.69 -0.39 7.95
CA VAL A 34 -8.40 -0.48 9.24
C VAL A 34 -9.45 0.63 9.40
N GLN A 35 -9.23 1.78 8.75
CA GLN A 35 -10.12 2.95 8.89
C GLN A 35 -11.22 3.01 7.82
N ASP A 36 -10.94 2.54 6.61
CA ASP A 36 -11.85 2.65 5.45
C ASP A 36 -12.39 1.30 4.98
N ASN A 37 -11.91 0.19 5.57
CA ASN A 37 -12.24 -1.18 5.22
C ASN A 37 -11.98 -1.52 3.73
N ARG A 38 -11.12 -0.73 3.06
CA ARG A 38 -10.82 -0.92 1.65
C ARG A 38 -9.80 -2.03 1.49
N ARG A 39 -10.10 -2.97 0.59
CA ARG A 39 -9.23 -4.10 0.30
C ARG A 39 -8.49 -3.91 -1.03
N HIS A 40 -7.18 -4.09 -0.99
CA HIS A 40 -6.28 -4.09 -2.14
C HIS A 40 -5.66 -5.48 -2.27
N GLY A 41 -5.84 -6.14 -3.41
CA GLY A 41 -5.23 -7.44 -3.71
C GLY A 41 -3.98 -7.29 -4.57
N PHE A 42 -2.98 -8.14 -4.34
CA PHE A 42 -1.72 -8.13 -5.08
C PHE A 42 -1.34 -9.57 -5.49
N ALA A 43 -0.90 -9.69 -6.74
CA ALA A 43 -0.53 -10.97 -7.35
C ALA A 43 0.84 -11.48 -6.91
N ASP A 44 1.69 -10.59 -6.40
CA ASP A 44 3.07 -10.85 -5.96
C ASP A 44 3.52 -9.80 -4.93
N LEU A 45 4.69 -10.06 -4.31
CA LEU A 45 5.25 -9.19 -3.27
C LEU A 45 5.73 -7.83 -3.82
N GLN A 46 6.18 -7.78 -5.06
CA GLN A 46 6.71 -6.56 -5.67
C GLN A 46 5.59 -5.53 -5.86
N ALA A 47 4.41 -5.97 -6.31
CA ALA A 47 3.23 -5.13 -6.45
C ALA A 47 2.76 -4.57 -5.09
N LEU A 48 2.78 -5.39 -4.04
CA LEU A 48 2.47 -4.95 -2.67
C LEU A 48 3.44 -3.84 -2.20
N LEU A 49 4.74 -4.03 -2.39
CA LEU A 49 5.76 -3.05 -1.98
C LEU A 49 5.66 -1.76 -2.78
N ALA A 50 5.43 -1.83 -4.09
CA ALA A 50 5.24 -0.64 -4.94
C ALA A 50 4.05 0.21 -4.45
N PHE A 51 2.94 -0.43 -4.09
CA PHE A 51 1.79 0.27 -3.49
C PHE A 51 2.15 0.94 -2.17
N LEU A 52 2.80 0.21 -1.25
CA LEU A 52 3.23 0.75 0.05
C LEU A 52 4.17 1.96 -0.11
N GLN A 53 5.10 1.90 -1.06
CA GLN A 53 5.98 3.03 -1.39
C GLN A 53 5.16 4.23 -1.87
N GLN A 54 4.24 4.05 -2.82
CA GLN A 54 3.41 5.14 -3.34
C GLN A 54 2.62 5.84 -2.23
N ILE A 55 2.07 5.09 -1.28
CA ILE A 55 1.23 5.66 -0.22
C ILE A 55 2.02 6.25 0.97
N THR A 56 3.32 5.95 1.07
CA THR A 56 4.22 6.46 2.11
C THR A 56 5.18 7.53 1.60
N GLN A 57 5.19 7.81 0.30
CA GLN A 57 5.93 8.92 -0.26
C GLN A 57 5.54 10.23 0.44
N PRO A 58 6.52 11.05 0.87
CA PRO A 58 6.23 12.35 1.44
C PRO A 58 5.48 13.18 0.39
N ARG A 59 4.36 13.76 0.81
CA ARG A 59 3.67 14.76 -0.01
C ARG A 59 4.61 15.95 -0.10
N ASN A 60 5.29 16.14 -1.23
CA ASN A 60 5.99 17.38 -1.50
C ASN A 60 4.92 18.46 -1.73
N ASP A 61 4.56 19.17 -0.67
CA ASP A 61 3.77 20.41 -0.74
C ASP A 61 4.66 21.57 -1.26
N SER A 62 5.44 21.31 -2.31
CA SER A 62 6.36 22.25 -2.95
C SER A 62 5.76 22.76 -4.26
N ASP A 63 4.52 23.24 -4.24
CA ASP A 63 3.91 23.89 -5.40
C ASP A 63 3.03 25.09 -5.02
N VAL A 64 3.46 25.86 -4.02
CA VAL A 64 3.00 27.23 -3.78
C VAL A 64 4.21 28.02 -3.31
N THR A 65 4.87 28.72 -4.24
CA THR A 65 5.38 30.10 -4.08
C THR A 65 5.89 30.56 -5.45
N GLY A 66 4.96 30.75 -6.38
CA GLY A 66 5.21 31.38 -7.67
C GLY A 66 4.56 32.77 -7.75
N THR A 67 4.82 33.65 -6.78
CA THR A 67 4.61 35.10 -6.91
C THR A 67 5.45 35.79 -5.84
N PRO A 68 6.53 36.48 -6.24
CA PRO A 68 6.50 37.95 -6.42
C PRO A 68 7.36 38.39 -7.64
N SER A 69 7.30 39.58 -8.24
CA SER A 69 6.57 40.84 -8.10
C SER A 69 6.56 41.51 -9.48
#